data_AF-A0A0Q7Y1W4-F1
#
_entry.id   AF-A0A0Q7Y1W4-F1
#
_cell.length_a   1.000
_cell.length_b   1.000
_cell.length_c   1.000
_cell.angle_alpha   90.00
_cell.angle_beta   90.00
_cell.angle_gamma   90.00
#
_symmetry.space_group_name_H-M   'P 1'
#
loop_
_entity.id
_entity.type
_entity.pdbx_description
1 polymer ?
#
loop_
_entity_poly.entity_id
_entity_poly.type
_entity_poly.pdbx_seq_one_letter_code
_entity_poly.pdbx_strand_id
1 'polypeptide(L)'
;MAGPSFRFTHYDLKQQRAGTTIEVTMSAVNNVRLMNATAWQRFNERLDFKYIGGVAKKSPIRLVVPEDGTWHLIVDAEGHHGLADSSVKMVAPPANSIPAPKQSRG
;
A
#
# COMPACT_ATOMS: atom_id res chain seq x y z
N MET A 1 20.53 12.95 11.50
CA MET A 1 20.49 11.88 10.47
C MET A 1 19.84 12.46 9.23
N ALA A 2 20.59 12.71 8.15
CA ALA A 2 20.06 13.26 6.90
C ALA A 2 19.04 12.27 6.31
N GLY A 3 17.77 12.66 6.10
CA GLY A 3 16.67 11.80 5.62
C GLY A 3 16.97 10.98 4.35
N PRO A 4 16.05 10.14 3.88
CA PRO A 4 16.23 9.49 2.58
C PRO A 4 16.57 10.55 1.51
N SER A 5 17.48 10.21 0.60
CA SER A 5 17.99 11.14 -0.41
C SER A 5 16.92 11.58 -1.42
N PHE A 6 15.74 10.97 -1.38
CA PHE A 6 14.59 11.25 -2.22
C PHE A 6 13.37 11.67 -1.40
N ARG A 7 12.49 12.44 -2.03
CA ARG A 7 11.19 12.83 -1.45
C ARG A 7 10.19 11.68 -1.62
N PHE A 8 9.34 11.47 -0.62
CA PHE A 8 8.29 10.47 -0.65
C PHE A 8 7.06 10.93 0.14
N THR A 9 5.90 10.39 -0.21
CA THR A 9 4.66 10.47 0.56
C THR A 9 4.42 9.12 1.22
N HIS A 10 4.13 9.12 2.53
CA HIS A 10 3.82 7.92 3.30
C HIS A 10 2.32 7.82 3.58
N TYR A 11 1.77 6.63 3.36
CA TYR A 11 0.42 6.26 3.75
C TYR A 11 0.49 5.11 4.74
N ASP A 12 0.04 5.36 5.96
CA ASP A 12 -0.18 4.32 6.95
C ASP A 12 -1.54 3.66 6.70
N LEU A 13 -1.52 2.47 6.09
CA LEU A 13 -2.73 1.74 5.73
C LEU A 13 -3.31 0.97 6.92
N LYS A 14 -2.64 0.96 8.08
CA LYS A 14 -3.06 0.20 9.26
C LYS A 14 -3.21 -1.29 8.93
N GLN A 15 -4.04 -1.98 9.71
CA GLN A 15 -4.34 -3.39 9.53
C GLN A 15 -5.16 -3.63 8.26
N GLN A 16 -4.64 -4.46 7.37
CA GLN A 16 -5.29 -4.92 6.16
C GLN A 16 -5.34 -6.44 6.12
N ARG A 17 -6.40 -6.96 5.50
CA ARG A 17 -6.58 -8.39 5.30
C ARG A 17 -5.95 -8.85 4.00
N ALA A 18 -5.60 -10.13 3.94
CA ALA A 18 -5.23 -10.78 2.69
C ALA A 18 -6.34 -10.58 1.64
N GLY A 19 -5.95 -10.20 0.42
CA GLY A 19 -6.87 -9.93 -0.68
C GLY A 19 -7.42 -8.49 -0.74
N THR A 20 -7.16 -7.62 0.26
CA THR A 20 -7.47 -6.18 0.11
C THR A 20 -6.71 -5.64 -1.10
N THR A 21 -7.42 -4.92 -1.98
CA THR A 21 -6.83 -4.19 -3.10
C THR A 21 -6.55 -2.75 -2.70
N ILE A 22 -5.29 -2.36 -2.77
CA ILE A 22 -4.82 -0.99 -2.59
C ILE A 22 -4.75 -0.32 -3.96
N GLU A 23 -5.67 0.60 -4.21
CA GLU A 23 -5.71 1.41 -5.43
C GLU A 23 -4.98 2.73 -5.20
N VAL A 24 -4.01 3.04 -6.03
CA VAL A 24 -3.17 4.24 -5.91
C VAL A 24 -3.34 5.09 -7.16
N THR A 25 -3.83 6.31 -6.98
CA THR A 25 -3.94 7.32 -8.05
C THR A 25 -2.79 8.30 -7.90
N MET A 26 -2.16 8.71 -9.01
CA MET A 26 -1.00 9.60 -9.01
C MET A 26 -1.02 10.54 -10.20
N SER A 27 -0.50 11.76 -10.04
CA SER A 27 -0.45 12.78 -11.10
C SER A 27 0.72 12.60 -12.09
N ALA A 28 1.75 11.83 -11.74
CA ALA A 28 2.92 11.57 -12.59
C ALA A 28 3.52 10.17 -12.33
N VAL A 29 4.51 9.78 -13.13
CA VAL A 29 5.23 8.51 -12.97
C VAL A 29 6.17 8.60 -11.76
N ASN A 30 5.94 7.74 -10.77
CA ASN A 30 6.76 7.59 -9.58
C ASN A 30 6.80 6.12 -9.15
N ASN A 31 7.67 5.79 -8.19
CA ASN A 31 7.67 4.46 -7.60
C ASN A 31 6.53 4.33 -6.60
N VAL A 32 5.89 3.17 -6.59
CA VAL A 32 4.95 2.78 -5.53
C VAL A 32 5.46 1.52 -4.86
N ARG A 33 5.64 1.58 -3.54
CA ARG A 33 6.13 0.45 -2.75
C ARG A 33 5.16 0.17 -1.60
N LEU A 34 4.55 -1.01 -1.65
CA LEU A 34 3.73 -1.56 -0.58
C LEU A 34 4.59 -2.46 0.30
N MET A 35 4.54 -2.24 1.61
CA MET A 35 5.44 -2.85 2.58
C MET A 35 4.68 -3.26 3.83
N ASN A 36 5.08 -4.39 4.44
CA ASN A 36 4.58 -4.75 5.76
C ASN A 36 5.30 -3.94 6.86
N ALA A 37 4.87 -4.08 8.11
CA ALA A 37 5.45 -3.38 9.26
C ALA A 37 6.97 -3.59 9.39
N THR A 38 7.47 -4.81 9.21
CA THR A 38 8.91 -5.12 9.31
C THR A 38 9.71 -4.43 8.21
N ALA A 39 9.23 -4.45 6.97
CA ALA A 39 9.87 -3.76 5.86
C ALA A 39 9.86 -2.24 6.07
N TRP A 40 8.77 -1.68 6.63
CA TRP A 40 8.69 -0.26 6.98
C TRP A 40 9.71 0.18 8.02
N GLN A 41 9.93 -0.63 9.07
CA GLN A 41 10.99 -0.37 10.04
C GLN A 41 12.37 -0.37 9.37
N ARG A 42 12.66 -1.39 8.55
CA ARG A 42 13.93 -1.48 7.82
C ARG A 42 14.14 -0.31 6.86
N PHE A 43 13.10 0.15 6.18
CA PHE A 43 13.16 1.35 5.34
C PHE A 43 13.54 2.60 6.14
N ASN A 44 12.94 2.80 7.31
CA ASN A 44 13.29 3.92 8.20
C ASN A 44 14.74 3.80 8.72
N GLU A 45 15.20 2.58 8.96
CA GLU A 45 16.58 2.25 9.38
C GLU A 45 17.58 2.22 8.22
N ARG A 46 17.13 2.36 6.97
CA ARG A 46 17.95 2.30 5.74
C ARG A 46 18.66 0.95 5.53
N LEU A 47 18.00 -0.11 5.97
CA LEU A 47 18.41 -1.47 5.73
C LEU A 47 17.70 -2.01 4.50
N ASP A 48 18.21 -3.11 3.96
CA ASP A 48 17.54 -3.85 2.88
C ASP A 48 16.15 -4.33 3.31
N PHE A 49 15.15 -3.92 2.54
CA PHE A 49 13.75 -4.23 2.77
C PHE A 49 13.11 -4.79 1.50
N LYS A 50 12.04 -5.57 1.68
CA LYS A 50 11.23 -6.09 0.59
C LYS A 50 9.97 -5.24 0.44
N TYR A 51 9.49 -5.12 -0.79
CA TYR A 51 8.26 -4.41 -1.11
C TYR A 51 7.57 -5.04 -2.32
N ILE A 52 6.29 -4.72 -2.47
CA ILE A 52 5.47 -5.06 -3.63
C ILE A 52 5.22 -3.78 -4.42
N GLY A 53 5.38 -3.84 -5.74
CA GLY A 53 5.21 -2.69 -6.63
C GLY A 53 6.47 -2.39 -7.44
N GLY A 54 6.78 -1.12 -7.64
CA GLY A 54 7.85 -0.63 -8.50
C GLY A 54 7.47 0.65 -9.22
N VAL A 55 8.09 0.91 -10.38
CA VAL A 55 7.81 2.10 -11.19
C VAL A 55 6.37 2.05 -11.74
N ALA A 56 5.51 2.94 -11.26
CA ALA A 56 4.12 3.04 -11.69
C ALA A 56 3.98 3.96 -12.89
N LYS A 57 3.87 3.38 -14.09
CA LYS A 57 3.76 4.11 -15.37
C LYS A 57 2.33 4.44 -15.80
N LYS A 58 1.34 3.88 -15.11
CA LYS A 58 -0.10 4.05 -15.39
C LYS A 58 -0.81 4.38 -14.09
N SER A 59 -1.95 5.07 -14.18
CA SER A 59 -2.77 5.40 -13.01
C SER A 59 -4.25 5.16 -13.34
N PRO A 60 -5.05 4.59 -12.42
CA PRO A 60 -4.64 4.06 -11.11
C PRO A 60 -3.85 2.76 -11.23
N ILE A 61 -2.97 2.49 -10.26
CA ILE A 61 -2.40 1.14 -10.06
C ILE A 61 -3.14 0.40 -8.96
N ARG A 62 -3.10 -0.93 -9.01
CA ARG A 62 -3.72 -1.80 -8.00
C ARG A 62 -2.71 -2.80 -7.47
N LEU A 63 -2.52 -2.81 -6.15
CA LEU A 63 -1.66 -3.75 -5.44
C LEU A 63 -2.52 -4.59 -4.51
N VAL A 64 -2.36 -5.91 -4.53
CA VAL A 64 -3.12 -6.81 -3.66
C VAL A 64 -2.28 -7.11 -2.43
N VAL A 65 -2.89 -6.97 -1.25
CA VAL A 65 -2.30 -7.38 0.02
C VAL A 65 -2.20 -8.90 0.06
N PRO A 66 -0.99 -9.49 0.18
CA PRO A 66 -0.82 -10.95 0.11
C PRO A 66 -1.19 -11.67 1.41
N GLU A 67 -1.07 -11.00 2.55
CA GLU A 67 -1.28 -11.59 3.89
C GLU A 67 -1.83 -10.55 4.87
N ASP A 68 -2.54 -11.02 5.90
CA ASP A 68 -3.09 -10.18 6.95
C ASP A 68 -1.97 -9.50 7.75
N GLY A 69 -2.10 -8.20 8.03
CA GLY A 69 -1.15 -7.49 8.87
C GLY A 69 -1.21 -5.97 8.75
N THR A 70 -0.26 -5.29 9.38
CA THR A 70 -0.10 -3.83 9.23
C THR A 70 0.70 -3.54 7.96
N TRP A 71 0.13 -2.71 7.10
CA TRP A 71 0.72 -2.33 5.82
C TRP A 71 0.98 -0.82 5.73
N HIS A 72 2.04 -0.49 5.01
CA HIS A 72 2.46 0.86 4.68
C HIS A 72 2.67 0.96 3.18
N LEU A 73 2.29 2.09 2.61
CA LEU A 73 2.56 2.41 1.20
C LEU A 73 3.39 3.69 1.15
N ILE A 74 4.41 3.68 0.30
CA ILE A 74 5.10 4.90 -0.09
C ILE A 74 4.95 5.15 -1.58
N VAL A 75 4.83 6.43 -1.93
CA VAL A 75 5.05 6.95 -3.29
C VAL A 75 6.33 7.76 -3.23
N ASP A 76 7.34 7.41 -4.03
CA ASP A 76 8.66 8.06 -3.96
C ASP A 76 9.20 8.52 -5.32
N ALA A 77 10.06 9.54 -5.26
CA ALA A 77 10.70 10.16 -6.42
C ALA A 77 12.10 9.61 -6.72
N GLU A 78 12.47 8.44 -6.20
CA GLU A 78 13.77 7.85 -6.53
C GLU A 78 13.89 7.63 -8.04
N GLY A 79 14.87 8.28 -8.69
CA GLY A 79 15.04 8.22 -10.15
C GLY A 79 14.06 9.06 -10.97
N HIS A 80 13.26 9.94 -10.34
CA HIS A 80 12.28 10.79 -11.00
C HIS A 80 12.49 12.28 -10.69
N HIS A 81 12.07 13.16 -11.59
CA HIS A 81 12.28 14.61 -11.48
C HIS A 81 11.48 15.28 -10.33
N GLY A 82 10.45 14.62 -9.82
CA GLY A 82 9.58 15.16 -8.78
C GLY A 82 8.73 14.08 -8.12
N LEU A 83 8.09 14.46 -7.02
CA LEU A 83 7.14 13.62 -6.30
C LEU A 83 5.73 13.94 -6.82
N ALA A 84 5.03 12.94 -7.35
CA ALA A 84 3.63 13.07 -7.75
C ALA A 84 2.72 13.36 -6.55
N ASP A 85 1.68 14.14 -6.80
CA ASP A 85 0.50 14.12 -5.95
C ASP A 85 -0.16 12.74 -6.06
N SER A 86 -0.51 12.16 -4.92
CA SER A 86 -1.08 10.82 -4.88
C SER A 86 -2.22 10.69 -3.88
N SER A 87 -3.10 9.73 -4.13
CA SER A 87 -4.17 9.33 -3.22
C SER A 87 -4.32 7.81 -3.21
N VAL A 88 -4.79 7.27 -2.08
CA VAL A 88 -4.91 5.83 -1.86
C VAL A 88 -6.35 5.49 -1.49
N LYS A 89 -6.89 4.46 -2.12
CA LYS A 89 -8.19 3.87 -1.80
C LYS A 89 -8.00 2.39 -1.48
N MET A 90 -8.59 1.95 -0.37
CA MET A 90 -8.57 0.54 0.05
C MET A 90 -9.91 -0.10 -0.31
N VAL A 91 -9.85 -1.19 -1.06
CA VAL A 91 -11.02 -1.97 -1.47
C VAL A 91 -10.90 -3.34 -0.80
N ALA A 92 -11.77 -3.60 0.17
CA ALA A 92 -11.81 -4.87 0.89
C ALA A 92 -12.02 -6.04 -0.08
N PRO A 93 -11.44 -7.23 0.21
CA PRO A 93 -11.75 -8.42 -0.56
C PRO A 93 -13.26 -8.69 -0.48
N PRO A 94 -13.87 -9.30 -1.51
CA PRO A 94 -15.27 -9.69 -1.45
C PRO A 94 -15.48 -10.54 -0.20
N ALA A 95 -16.41 -10.12 0.66
CA ALA A 95 -16.77 -10.92 1.81
C ALA A 95 -17.38 -12.22 1.27
N ASN A 96 -16.76 -13.37 1.56
CA ASN A 96 -17.50 -14.62 1.49
C ASN A 96 -18.72 -14.44 2.39
N SER A 97 -19.89 -14.28 1.78
CA SER A 97 -21.16 -14.08 2.45
C SER A 97 -21.43 -15.27 3.34
N ILE A 98 -21.15 -15.14 4.63
CA ILE A 98 -21.71 -16.05 5.64
C ILE A 98 -23.22 -15.80 5.61
N PRO A 99 -24.07 -16.82 5.35
CA PRO A 99 -25.50 -16.64 5.39
C PRO A 99 -25.90 -16.20 6.81
N ALA A 100 -26.71 -15.14 6.91
CA ALA A 100 -27.28 -14.72 8.18
C ALA A 100 -27.97 -15.92 8.87
N PRO A 101 -27.82 -16.12 10.19
CA PRO A 101 -28.54 -17.17 10.88
C PRO A 101 -30.04 -16.90 10.74
N LYS A 102 -30.77 -17.84 10.11
CA LYS A 102 -32.24 -17.84 10.13
C LYS A 102 -32.67 -17.87 11.59
N GLN A 103 -33.17 -16.75 12.10
CA GLN A 103 -33.95 -16.75 13.33
C GLN A 103 -35.21 -17.60 13.07
N SER A 104 -35.21 -18.83 13.56
CA SER A 104 -36.45 -19.59 13.75
C SER A 104 -37.28 -18.85 14.79
N ARG A 105 -38.29 -18.11 14.33
CA ARG A 105 -39.45 -17.81 15.17
C ARG A 105 -40.27 -19.10 15.28
N GLY A 106 -40.56 -19.49 16.52
CA GLY A 106 -41.37 -20.66 16.84
C GLY A 106 -42.86 -20.45 16.62
#